data_AF-A0A7X8HYD8-F1
#
_entry.id   AF-A0A7X8HYD8-F1
#
_cell.length_a   1.000
_cell.length_b   1.000
_cell.length_c   1.000
_cell.angle_alpha   90.00
_cell.angle_beta   90.00
_cell.angle_gamma   90.00
#
_symmetry.space_group_name_H-M   'P 1'
#
loop_
_entity.id
_entity.type
_entity.pdbx_description
1 polymer ?
#
loop_
_entity_poly.entity_id
_entity_poly.type
_entity_poly.pdbx_seq_one_letter_code
_entity_poly.pdbx_strand_id
1 'polypeptide(L)'
;MSLFKRHTNYTVLVGYMEHYGTLPEDAPQIKAALENTEQLVDYSLEKMDIAIDFDGAVAISKVGLQWLDYAKAHPDNPQGYAATAKDILENQ
;
A
#
# COMPACT_ATOMS: atom_id res chain seq x y z
N MET A 1 0.58 -25.87 -0.77
CA MET A 1 -0.46 -25.01 -0.19
C MET A 1 -0.57 -23.78 -1.07
N SER A 2 -1.65 -23.66 -1.84
CA SER A 2 -1.89 -22.46 -2.64
C SER A 2 -2.24 -21.32 -1.69
N LEU A 3 -1.28 -20.45 -1.39
CA LEU A 3 -1.55 -19.15 -0.79
C LEU A 3 -2.28 -18.35 -1.87
N PHE A 4 -3.60 -18.51 -1.97
CA PHE A 4 -4.44 -17.49 -2.59
C PHE A 4 -4.25 -16.22 -1.75
N LYS A 5 -3.26 -15.39 -2.11
CA LYS A 5 -3.18 -14.03 -1.60
C LYS A 5 -4.52 -13.42 -1.98
N ARG A 6 -5.34 -13.12 -0.99
CA ARG A 6 -6.67 -12.55 -1.20
C ARG A 6 -6.47 -11.24 -1.96
N HIS A 7 -7.10 -11.09 -3.12
CA HIS A 7 -7.02 -9.86 -3.92
C HIS A 7 -7.77 -8.77 -3.12
N THR A 8 -7.04 -7.95 -2.35
CA THR A 8 -7.59 -6.91 -1.46
C THR A 8 -6.84 -5.60 -1.62
N ASN A 9 -7.46 -4.50 -1.20
CA ASN A 9 -6.82 -3.18 -1.14
C ASN A 9 -5.51 -3.21 -0.35
N TYR A 10 -5.45 -4.00 0.73
CA TYR A 10 -4.22 -4.21 1.50
C TYR A 10 -3.12 -4.90 0.67
N THR A 11 -3.48 -5.93 -0.10
CA THR A 11 -2.53 -6.61 -0.98
C THR A 11 -2.01 -5.66 -2.06
N VAL A 12 -2.88 -4.79 -2.61
CA VAL A 12 -2.47 -3.73 -3.55
C VAL A 12 -1.50 -2.75 -2.87
N LEU A 13 -1.80 -2.28 -1.66
CA LEU A 13 -0.92 -1.38 -0.91
C LEU A 13 0.50 -1.95 -0.77
N VAL A 14 0.60 -3.18 -0.26
CA VAL A 14 1.89 -3.82 0.00
C VAL A 14 2.66 -4.01 -1.31
N GLY A 15 2.01 -4.56 -2.34
CA GLY A 15 2.65 -4.75 -3.65
C GLY A 15 3.11 -3.43 -4.28
N TYR A 16 2.29 -2.39 -4.17
CA TYR A 16 2.61 -1.07 -4.71
C TYR A 16 3.80 -0.44 -3.98
N MET A 17 3.84 -0.49 -2.65
CA MET A 17 4.99 0.02 -1.88
C MET A 17 6.27 -0.76 -2.21
N GLU A 18 6.20 -2.10 -2.27
CA GLU A 18 7.33 -2.96 -2.68
C GLU A 18 7.81 -2.70 -4.11
N HIS A 19 6.92 -2.29 -5.02
CA HIS A 19 7.28 -1.96 -6.40
C HIS A 19 8.16 -0.70 -6.49
N TYR A 20 7.94 0.27 -5.60
CA TYR A 20 8.66 1.55 -5.61
C TYR A 20 9.84 1.60 -4.64
N GLY A 21 9.97 0.67 -3.70
CA GLY A 21 11.17 0.56 -2.87
C GLY A 21 10.98 -0.14 -1.54
N THR A 22 11.98 0.03 -0.65
CA THR A 22 12.01 -0.58 0.68
C THR A 22 11.76 0.46 1.76
N LEU A 23 10.90 0.14 2.74
CA LEU A 23 10.71 0.99 3.92
C LEU A 23 11.83 0.77 4.96
N PRO A 24 12.36 1.82 5.61
CA PRO A 24 12.04 3.25 5.42
C PRO A 24 12.93 3.95 4.37
N GLU A 25 13.85 3.22 3.72
CA GLU A 25 14.93 3.74 2.87
C GLU A 25 14.42 4.59 1.69
N ASP A 26 13.39 4.12 0.99
CA ASP A 26 12.84 4.76 -0.22
C ASP A 26 11.56 5.57 0.06
N ALA A 27 11.35 6.00 1.32
CA ALA A 27 10.14 6.69 1.74
C ALA A 27 9.72 7.88 0.83
N PRO A 28 10.63 8.74 0.31
CA PRO A 28 10.25 9.81 -0.61
C PRO A 28 9.68 9.31 -1.95
N GLN A 29 10.25 8.23 -2.51
CA GLN A 29 9.79 7.66 -3.78
C GLN A 29 8.43 6.97 -3.59
N ILE A 30 8.30 6.19 -2.51
CA ILE A 30 7.04 5.52 -2.15
C ILE A 30 5.94 6.56 -1.91
N LYS A 31 6.27 7.68 -1.24
CA LYS A 31 5.33 8.78 -1.02
C LYS A 31 4.81 9.35 -2.34
N ALA A 32 5.71 9.72 -3.26
CA ALA A 32 5.33 10.30 -4.54
C ALA A 32 4.45 9.32 -5.37
N ALA A 33 4.74 8.02 -5.30
CA ALA A 33 3.94 6.99 -5.95
C ALA A 33 2.53 6.89 -5.34
N LEU A 34 2.41 6.90 -4.01
CA LEU A 34 1.13 6.84 -3.29
C LEU A 34 0.26 8.08 -3.51
N GLU A 35 0.86 9.26 -3.73
CA GLU A 35 0.13 10.49 -4.06
C GLU A 35 -0.48 10.46 -5.48
N ASN A 36 -0.05 9.52 -6.34
CA ASN A 36 -0.59 9.32 -7.69
C ASN A 36 -1.64 8.20 -7.71
N THR A 37 -2.89 8.54 -7.41
CA THR A 37 -3.99 7.56 -7.34
C THR A 37 -4.35 6.94 -8.69
N GLU A 38 -4.16 7.63 -9.81
CA GLU A 38 -4.38 7.08 -11.16
C GLU A 38 -3.39 5.94 -11.44
N GLN A 39 -2.10 6.15 -11.18
CA GLN A 39 -1.09 5.08 -11.33
C GLN A 39 -1.34 3.90 -10.41
N LEU A 40 -1.94 4.13 -9.24
CA LEU A 40 -2.29 3.06 -8.30
C LEU A 40 -3.40 2.17 -8.86
N VAL A 41 -4.43 2.78 -9.48
CA VAL A 41 -5.48 2.05 -10.21
C VAL A 41 -4.85 1.24 -11.35
N ASP A 42 -4.05 1.88 -12.21
CA ASP A 42 -3.41 1.21 -13.34
C ASP A 42 -2.52 0.05 -12.89
N TYR A 43 -1.70 0.26 -11.87
CA TYR A 43 -0.85 -0.79 -11.30
C TYR A 43 -1.66 -1.97 -10.77
N SER A 44 -2.73 -1.70 -10.02
CA SER A 44 -3.56 -2.75 -9.44
C SER A 44 -4.15 -3.66 -10.52
N LEU A 45 -4.63 -3.07 -11.62
CA LEU A 45 -5.23 -3.81 -12.71
C LEU A 45 -4.17 -4.50 -13.57
N GLU A 46 -3.14 -3.77 -14.01
CA GLU A 46 -2.17 -4.25 -15.02
C GLU A 46 -1.08 -5.16 -14.45
N LYS A 47 -0.69 -4.97 -13.18
CA LYS A 47 0.41 -5.72 -12.56
C LYS A 47 -0.06 -6.78 -11.60
N MET A 48 -1.20 -6.58 -10.95
CA MET A 48 -1.68 -7.49 -9.90
C MET A 48 -2.95 -8.25 -10.29
N ASP A 49 -3.63 -7.89 -11.38
CA ASP A 49 -4.94 -8.45 -11.73
C ASP A 49 -5.97 -8.26 -10.59
N ILE A 50 -5.97 -7.06 -10.00
CA ILE A 50 -6.89 -6.63 -8.95
C ILE A 50 -7.58 -5.36 -9.42
N ALA A 51 -8.88 -5.45 -9.69
CA ALA A 51 -9.68 -4.26 -9.98
C ALA A 51 -10.03 -3.53 -8.68
N ILE A 52 -9.58 -2.29 -8.55
CA ILE A 52 -10.04 -1.32 -7.55
C ILE A 52 -10.69 -0.13 -8.27
N ASP A 53 -11.64 0.52 -7.62
CA ASP A 53 -12.15 1.81 -8.07
C ASP A 53 -11.31 2.97 -7.53
N PHE A 54 -11.65 4.19 -7.94
CA PHE A 54 -10.93 5.39 -7.51
C PHE A 54 -11.02 5.61 -6.00
N ASP A 55 -12.16 5.31 -5.37
CA ASP A 55 -12.34 5.42 -3.93
C ASP A 55 -11.43 4.43 -3.17
N GLY A 56 -11.30 3.20 -3.68
CA GLY A 56 -10.34 2.21 -3.21
C GLY A 56 -8.90 2.70 -3.34
N ALA A 57 -8.54 3.32 -4.46
CA ALA A 57 -7.21 3.89 -4.66
C ALA A 57 -6.92 5.06 -3.69
N VAL A 58 -7.90 5.92 -3.43
CA VAL A 58 -7.80 7.00 -2.43
C VAL A 58 -7.62 6.44 -1.03
N ALA A 59 -8.35 5.38 -0.67
CA ALA A 59 -8.20 4.71 0.63
C ALA A 59 -6.80 4.10 0.78
N ILE A 60 -6.31 3.41 -0.25
CA ILE A 60 -4.95 2.83 -0.27
C ILE A 60 -3.90 3.93 -0.12
N SER A 61 -4.00 5.00 -0.92
CA SER A 61 -3.10 6.15 -0.87
C SER A 61 -3.01 6.72 0.55
N LYS A 62 -4.17 7.02 1.15
CA LYS A 62 -4.26 7.58 2.51
C LYS A 62 -3.60 6.67 3.55
N VAL A 63 -3.90 5.37 3.52
CA VAL A 63 -3.36 4.40 4.50
C VAL A 63 -1.86 4.18 4.27
N GLY A 64 -1.41 4.14 3.02
CA GLY A 64 0.01 4.05 2.69
C GLY A 64 0.82 5.25 3.20
N LEU A 65 0.27 6.46 3.07
CA LEU A 65 0.90 7.67 3.60
C LEU A 65 0.98 7.64 5.14
N GLN A 66 -0.05 7.15 5.83
CA GLN A 66 -0.01 6.94 7.28
C GLN A 66 1.04 5.90 7.69
N TRP A 67 1.20 4.84 6.90
CA TRP A 67 2.25 3.85 7.11
C TRP A 67 3.64 4.49 6.95
N LEU A 68 3.85 5.31 5.92
CA LEU A 68 5.11 6.03 5.75
C LEU A 68 5.44 6.94 6.94
N ASP A 69 4.46 7.68 7.45
CA ASP A 69 4.62 8.52 8.65
C ASP A 69 4.99 7.67 9.87
N TYR A 70 4.35 6.51 10.05
CA TYR A 70 4.71 5.56 11.10
C TYR A 70 6.14 5.04 10.94
N ALA A 71 6.52 4.61 9.74
CA ALA A 71 7.84 4.03 9.45
C ALA A 71 8.97 5.05 9.68
N LYS A 72 8.71 6.33 9.38
CA LYS A 72 9.64 7.42 9.69
C LYS A 72 9.84 7.63 11.20
N ALA A 73 8.78 7.44 12.00
CA ALA A 73 8.84 7.54 13.45
C ALA A 73 9.44 6.28 14.12
N HIS A 74 9.38 5.12 13.46
CA HIS A 74 9.81 3.82 13.99
C HIS A 74 10.75 3.10 12.99
N PRO A 75 11.97 3.63 12.76
CA PRO A 75 12.87 3.09 11.74
C PRO A 75 13.39 1.68 12.05
N ASP A 76 13.34 1.25 13.30
CA ASP A 76 13.68 -0.10 13.78
C ASP A 76 12.55 -1.12 13.58
N ASN A 77 11.32 -0.65 13.39
CA ASN A 77 10.15 -1.49 13.11
C ASN A 77 9.18 -0.81 12.12
N PRO A 78 9.60 -0.53 10.87
CA PRO A 78 8.78 0.18 9.90
C PRO A 78 7.52 -0.62 9.50
N GLN A 79 7.54 -1.94 9.68
CA GLN A 79 6.44 -2.85 9.37
C GLN A 79 5.40 -2.94 10.51
N GLY A 80 5.63 -2.30 11.66
CA GLY A 80 4.72 -2.34 12.81
C GLY A 80 3.31 -1.82 12.54
N TYR A 81 3.12 -1.06 11.46
CA TYR A 81 1.80 -0.57 11.02
C TYR A 81 1.02 -1.54 10.14
N ALA A 82 1.62 -2.65 9.67
CA ALA A 82 1.02 -3.55 8.69
C ALA A 82 -0.35 -4.10 9.12
N ALA A 83 -0.49 -4.49 10.39
CA ALA A 83 -1.76 -5.01 10.92
C ALA A 83 -2.86 -3.94 10.93
N THR A 84 -2.50 -2.71 11.33
CA THR A 84 -3.41 -1.55 11.32
C THR A 84 -3.83 -1.20 9.90
N ALA A 85 -2.89 -1.14 8.96
CA ALA A 85 -3.18 -0.86 7.56
C ALA A 85 -4.14 -1.89 6.96
N LYS A 86 -3.93 -3.18 7.26
CA LYS A 86 -4.81 -4.25 6.82
C LYS A 86 -6.23 -4.10 7.38
N ASP A 87 -6.34 -3.88 8.69
CA ASP A 87 -7.63 -3.70 9.36
C ASP A 87 -8.41 -2.52 8.75
N ILE A 88 -7.75 -1.37 8.56
CA ILE A 88 -8.37 -0.20 7.95
C ILE A 88 -8.83 -0.48 6.53
N LEU A 89 -8.05 -1.19 5.71
CA LEU A 89 -8.38 -1.40 4.29
C LEU A 89 -9.37 -2.55 4.05
N GLU A 90 -9.54 -3.47 4.99
CA GLU A 90 -10.40 -4.64 4.83
C GLU A 90 -11.71 -4.58 5.65
N ASN A 91 -11.81 -3.70 6.65
CA ASN A 91 -12.97 -3.61 7.55
C ASN A 91 -13.65 -2.22 7.56
N GLN A 92 -13.44 -1.38 6.54
CA GLN A 92 -14.15 -0.12 6.34
C GLN A 92 -15.61 -0.31 5.89
#